data_AF-A0A965ESU9-F1
#
_entry.id   AF-A0A965ESU9-F1
#
_cell.length_a   1.000
_cell.length_b   1.000
_cell.length_c   1.000
_cell.angle_alpha   90.00
_cell.angle_beta   90.00
_cell.angle_gamma   90.00
#
_symmetry.space_group_name_H-M   'P 1'
#
loop_
_entity.id
_entity.type
_entity.pdbx_description
1 polymer ?
#
loop_
_entity_poly.entity_id
_entity_poly.type
_entity_poly.pdbx_seq_one_letter_code
_entity_poly.pdbx_strand_id
1 'polypeptide(L)'
;MSKLASALGKKYEENRLSVLTRHFELGGHTFKVRVPAVNEIEAIYNYFKSPDDEKVEAIYQDMIKDFKDDKDDGIEVTDNDILIEGRSMREAARNKHVLQYRITEYIKFLVPETGSLEDLTYADVEIEFPLAIQLTLVEKINEVIAPDYKEIRSK
;
A
#
# COMPACT_ATOMS: atom_id res chain seq x y z
N MET A 1 -29.11 2.64 -6.93
CA MET A 1 -28.93 1.19 -7.18
C MET A 1 -28.36 0.99 -8.57
N SER A 2 -27.46 0.03 -8.78
CA SER A 2 -27.00 -0.29 -10.14
C SER A 2 -28.06 -1.14 -10.86
N LYS A 3 -28.13 -1.01 -12.18
CA LYS A 3 -29.02 -1.83 -13.03
C LYS A 3 -28.81 -3.33 -12.79
N LEU A 4 -27.57 -3.72 -12.53
CA LEU A 4 -27.20 -5.11 -12.24
C LEU A 4 -27.72 -5.58 -10.88
N ALA A 5 -27.56 -4.78 -9.81
CA ALA A 5 -28.06 -5.14 -8.49
C ALA A 5 -29.59 -5.35 -8.50
N SER A 6 -30.32 -4.47 -9.19
CA SER A 6 -31.76 -4.58 -9.35
C SER A 6 -32.19 -5.83 -10.14
N ALA A 7 -31.38 -6.30 -11.10
CA ALA A 7 -31.64 -7.53 -11.86
C ALA A 7 -31.35 -8.81 -11.05
N LEU A 8 -30.39 -8.77 -10.12
CA LEU A 8 -30.03 -9.92 -9.27
C LEU A 8 -30.95 -10.09 -8.05
N GLY A 9 -31.80 -9.08 -7.77
CA GLY A 9 -32.85 -9.13 -6.77
C GLY A 9 -32.37 -9.01 -5.31
N LYS A 10 -33.34 -8.99 -4.39
CA LYS A 10 -33.12 -8.68 -2.95
C LYS A 10 -32.08 -9.58 -2.27
N LYS A 11 -32.05 -10.87 -2.59
CA LYS A 11 -31.10 -11.81 -1.98
C LYS A 11 -29.65 -11.49 -2.32
N TYR A 12 -29.37 -10.97 -3.52
CA TYR A 12 -28.04 -10.47 -3.87
C TYR A 12 -27.71 -9.21 -3.08
N GLU A 13 -28.66 -8.28 -2.93
CA GLU A 13 -28.46 -7.04 -2.19
C GLU A 13 -28.11 -7.31 -0.72
N GLU A 14 -28.85 -8.23 -0.08
CA GLU A 14 -28.61 -8.68 1.29
C GLU A 14 -27.21 -9.30 1.49
N ASN A 15 -26.64 -9.92 0.45
CA ASN A 15 -25.36 -10.65 0.52
C ASN A 15 -24.23 -9.97 -0.26
N ARG A 16 -24.44 -8.74 -0.76
CA ARG A 16 -23.52 -8.08 -1.70
C ARG A 16 -22.10 -7.96 -1.16
N LEU A 17 -21.96 -7.59 0.12
CA LEU A 17 -20.65 -7.48 0.78
C LEU A 17 -19.93 -8.83 0.84
N SER A 18 -20.65 -9.91 1.16
CA SER A 18 -20.09 -11.26 1.22
C SER A 18 -19.53 -11.73 -0.13
N VAL A 19 -20.18 -11.36 -1.24
CA VAL A 19 -19.69 -11.68 -2.61
C VAL A 19 -18.37 -10.96 -2.91
N LEU A 20 -18.23 -9.74 -2.40
CA LEU A 20 -17.07 -8.85 -2.59
C LEU A 20 -16.04 -8.95 -1.46
N THR A 21 -16.14 -9.95 -0.59
CA THR A 21 -15.20 -10.16 0.52
C THR A 21 -14.45 -11.46 0.33
N ARG A 22 -13.16 -11.45 0.64
CA ARG A 22 -12.27 -12.60 0.72
C ARG A 22 -11.66 -12.64 2.12
N HIS A 23 -10.98 -13.73 2.46
CA HIS A 23 -10.38 -13.90 3.78
C HIS A 23 -9.03 -14.59 3.70
N PHE A 24 -8.16 -14.29 4.65
CA PHE A 24 -6.92 -15.03 4.90
C PHE A 24 -6.67 -15.12 6.41
N GLU A 25 -5.86 -16.08 6.83
CA GLU A 25 -5.45 -16.24 8.21
C GLU A 25 -4.00 -15.79 8.42
N LEU A 26 -3.74 -15.09 9.52
CA LEU A 26 -2.40 -14.71 9.95
C LEU A 26 -2.35 -14.66 11.47
N GLY A 27 -1.42 -15.40 12.08
CA GLY A 27 -1.25 -15.41 13.54
C GLY A 27 -2.48 -15.90 14.33
N GLY A 28 -3.35 -16.73 13.73
CA GLY A 28 -4.59 -17.20 14.34
C GLY A 28 -5.76 -16.21 14.27
N HIS A 29 -5.61 -15.07 13.60
CA HIS A 29 -6.69 -14.14 13.28
C HIS A 29 -7.15 -14.30 11.82
N THR A 30 -8.45 -14.19 11.57
CA THR A 30 -9.04 -14.23 10.22
C THR A 30 -9.31 -12.82 9.73
N PHE A 31 -8.47 -12.33 8.84
CA PHE A 31 -8.66 -11.04 8.17
C PHE A 31 -9.70 -11.16 7.06
N LYS A 32 -10.61 -10.18 6.99
CA LYS A 32 -11.54 -10.00 5.87
C LYS A 32 -11.01 -8.90 4.96
N VAL A 33 -11.08 -9.13 3.65
CA VAL A 33 -10.56 -8.23 2.63
C VAL A 33 -11.63 -7.95 1.60
N ARG A 34 -11.94 -6.67 1.37
CA ARG A 34 -12.80 -6.24 0.28
C ARG A 34 -12.05 -6.42 -1.04
N VAL A 35 -12.66 -7.07 -2.02
CA VAL A 35 -12.17 -7.11 -3.39
C VAL A 35 -12.30 -5.70 -3.99
N PRO A 36 -11.18 -5.04 -4.31
CA PRO A 36 -11.22 -3.71 -4.89
C PRO A 36 -11.60 -3.75 -6.37
N ALA A 37 -12.06 -2.62 -6.87
CA ALA A 37 -12.23 -2.42 -8.30
C ALA A 37 -10.86 -2.29 -8.98
N VAL A 38 -10.80 -2.64 -10.27
CA VAL A 38 -9.56 -2.65 -11.07
C VAL A 38 -8.87 -1.28 -11.06
N ASN A 39 -9.65 -0.20 -11.15
CA ASN A 39 -9.13 1.16 -11.11
C ASN A 39 -8.49 1.54 -9.76
N GLU A 40 -8.96 0.99 -8.63
CA GLU A 40 -8.34 1.23 -7.32
C GLU A 40 -6.93 0.61 -7.28
N ILE A 41 -6.80 -0.62 -7.78
CA ILE A 41 -5.50 -1.31 -7.87
C ILE A 41 -4.56 -0.62 -8.86
N GLU A 42 -5.06 -0.24 -10.03
CA GLU A 42 -4.28 0.52 -11.01
C GLU A 42 -3.84 1.88 -10.47
N ALA A 43 -4.66 2.57 -9.67
CA ALA A 43 -4.26 3.81 -9.03
C ALA A 43 -3.07 3.59 -8.09
N ILE A 44 -3.10 2.52 -7.28
CA ILE A 44 -1.97 2.17 -6.40
C ILE A 44 -0.71 1.87 -7.21
N TYR A 45 -0.83 1.05 -8.26
CA TYR A 45 0.31 0.73 -9.12
C TYR A 45 0.81 1.92 -9.94
N ASN A 46 -0.02 2.89 -10.30
CA ASN A 46 0.42 4.04 -11.07
C ASN A 46 1.00 5.16 -10.19
N TYR A 47 0.80 5.10 -8.87
CA TYR A 47 1.28 6.14 -7.95
C TYR A 47 2.79 6.38 -8.04
N PHE A 48 3.61 5.35 -8.27
CA PHE A 48 5.07 5.52 -8.41
C PHE A 48 5.47 6.46 -9.56
N LYS A 49 4.62 6.64 -10.57
CA LYS A 49 4.88 7.53 -11.71
C LYS A 49 4.84 9.00 -11.28
N SER A 50 3.94 9.33 -10.37
CA SER A 50 3.71 10.70 -9.88
C SER A 50 3.33 10.66 -8.40
N PRO A 51 4.28 10.33 -7.50
CA PRO A 51 4.05 10.37 -6.07
C PRO A 51 3.92 11.81 -5.60
N ASP A 52 3.42 11.97 -4.37
CA ASP A 52 3.30 13.27 -3.71
C ASP A 52 4.68 13.83 -3.38
N ASP A 53 5.10 14.83 -4.16
CA ASP A 53 6.44 15.43 -4.08
C ASP A 53 6.70 16.11 -2.72
N GLU A 54 5.68 16.65 -2.05
CA GLU A 54 5.82 17.27 -0.73
C GLU A 54 6.18 16.22 0.32
N LYS A 55 5.53 15.05 0.26
CA LYS A 55 5.85 13.92 1.16
C LYS A 55 7.22 13.31 0.85
N VAL A 56 7.58 13.19 -0.42
CA VAL A 56 8.92 12.74 -0.82
C VAL A 56 9.98 13.70 -0.28
N GLU A 57 9.77 15.00 -0.42
CA GLU A 57 10.71 16.01 0.07
C GLU A 57 10.82 15.98 1.60
N ALA A 58 9.71 15.84 2.33
CA ALA A 58 9.73 15.70 3.78
C ALA A 58 10.55 14.48 4.24
N ILE A 59 10.36 13.33 3.58
CA ILE A 59 11.14 12.11 3.86
C ILE A 59 12.61 12.30 3.49
N TYR A 60 12.89 12.92 2.35
CA TYR A 60 14.25 13.21 1.91
C TYR A 60 14.98 14.06 2.96
N GLN A 61 14.40 15.18 3.37
CA GLN A 61 14.97 16.08 4.38
C GLN A 61 15.23 15.38 5.72
N ASP A 62 14.32 14.52 6.16
CA ASP A 62 14.51 13.72 7.38
C ASP A 62 15.67 12.71 7.24
N MET A 63 15.80 12.06 6.08
CA MET A 63 16.87 11.08 5.83
C MET A 63 18.26 11.72 5.75
N ILE A 64 18.36 12.96 5.30
CA ILE A 64 19.64 13.66 5.12
C ILE A 64 20.03 14.56 6.29
N LYS A 65 19.18 14.72 7.31
CA LYS A 65 19.37 15.71 8.38
C LYS A 65 20.73 15.63 9.07
N ASP A 66 21.27 14.42 9.20
CA ASP A 66 22.54 14.15 9.88
C ASP A 66 23.75 14.22 8.93
N PHE A 67 23.54 14.33 7.62
CA PHE A 67 24.58 14.23 6.59
C PHE A 67 24.89 15.57 5.87
N LYS A 68 24.11 16.62 6.13
CA LYS A 68 24.22 17.91 5.39
C LYS A 68 25.59 18.60 5.53
N ASP A 69 26.23 18.43 6.68
CA ASP A 69 27.54 19.03 6.98
C ASP A 69 28.67 17.98 7.01
N ASP A 70 28.36 16.75 6.62
CA ASP A 70 29.27 15.63 6.74
C ASP A 70 30.25 15.58 5.56
N LYS A 71 31.51 15.30 5.86
CA LYS A 71 32.63 15.29 4.90
C LYS A 71 33.32 13.94 4.83
N ASP A 72 32.64 12.90 5.31
CA ASP A 72 33.14 11.54 5.28
C ASP A 72 33.30 11.03 3.84
N ASP A 73 34.32 10.19 3.67
CA ASP A 73 34.60 9.51 2.41
C ASP A 73 33.39 8.64 2.03
N GLY A 74 32.71 9.01 0.95
CA GLY A 74 31.52 8.30 0.44
C GLY A 74 30.24 9.14 0.41
N ILE A 75 30.26 10.37 0.94
CA ILE A 75 29.15 11.32 0.86
C ILE A 75 29.46 12.37 -0.21
N GLU A 76 28.61 12.48 -1.21
CA GLU A 76 28.68 13.52 -2.25
C GLU A 76 27.42 14.39 -2.20
N VAL A 77 27.59 15.66 -1.86
CA VAL A 77 26.50 16.64 -1.86
C VAL A 77 26.46 17.35 -3.22
N THR A 78 25.34 17.25 -3.91
CA THR A 78 25.05 17.93 -5.17
C THR A 78 23.98 19.01 -4.97
N ASP A 79 23.71 19.84 -5.98
CA ASP A 79 22.73 20.93 -5.89
C ASP A 79 21.32 20.45 -5.50
N ASN A 80 20.95 19.22 -5.90
CA ASN A 80 19.60 18.70 -5.73
C ASN A 80 19.53 17.35 -4.99
N ASP A 81 20.65 16.75 -4.61
CA ASP A 81 20.68 15.41 -4.02
C ASP A 81 21.92 15.19 -3.15
N ILE A 82 21.86 14.17 -2.28
CA ILE A 82 23.01 13.66 -1.54
C ILE A 82 23.19 12.20 -1.95
N LEU A 83 24.39 11.86 -2.40
CA LEU A 83 24.77 10.49 -2.71
C LEU A 83 25.52 9.90 -1.51
N ILE A 84 25.07 8.75 -1.02
CA ILE A 84 25.76 7.98 0.02
C ILE A 84 26.22 6.68 -0.62
N GLU A 85 27.53 6.44 -0.66
CA GLU A 85 28.15 5.31 -1.35
C GLU A 85 27.66 5.15 -2.82
N GLY A 86 27.48 6.30 -3.50
CA GLY A 86 26.99 6.35 -4.88
C GLY A 86 25.48 6.13 -5.06
N ARG A 87 24.68 6.08 -3.98
CA ARG A 87 23.22 5.93 -4.05
C ARG A 87 22.50 7.24 -3.77
N SER A 88 21.53 7.57 -4.61
CA SER A 88 20.68 8.75 -4.45
C SER A 88 19.78 8.65 -3.22
N MET A 89 19.92 9.60 -2.29
CA MET A 89 19.04 9.71 -1.13
C MET A 89 17.66 10.24 -1.52
N ARG A 90 17.57 11.08 -2.56
CA ARG A 90 16.27 11.51 -3.12
C ARG A 90 15.50 10.34 -3.75
N GLU A 91 16.18 9.48 -4.51
CA GLU A 91 15.57 8.27 -5.06
C GLU A 91 15.15 7.31 -3.94
N ALA A 92 15.99 7.13 -2.91
CA ALA A 92 15.65 6.32 -1.74
C ALA A 92 14.40 6.85 -1.01
N ALA A 93 14.31 8.16 -0.80
CA ALA A 93 13.14 8.81 -0.21
C ALA A 93 11.88 8.61 -1.05
N ARG A 94 11.98 8.76 -2.39
CA ARG A 94 10.88 8.49 -3.32
C ARG A 94 10.40 7.05 -3.21
N ASN A 95 11.32 6.08 -3.23
CA ASN A 95 11.01 4.66 -3.14
C ASN A 95 10.38 4.30 -1.78
N LYS A 96 10.88 4.90 -0.69
CA LYS A 96 10.30 4.76 0.65
C LYS A 96 8.86 5.26 0.69
N HIS A 97 8.59 6.47 0.20
CA HIS A 97 7.24 7.03 0.17
C HIS A 97 6.27 6.17 -0.66
N VAL A 98 6.69 5.74 -1.85
CA VAL A 98 5.87 4.86 -2.71
C VAL A 98 5.54 3.54 -2.00
N LEU A 99 6.51 2.95 -1.29
CA LEU A 99 6.28 1.74 -0.51
C LEU A 99 5.27 1.97 0.62
N GLN A 100 5.43 3.05 1.39
CA GLN A 100 4.54 3.43 2.49
C GLN A 100 3.10 3.67 2.00
N TYR A 101 2.96 4.38 0.88
CA TYR A 101 1.68 4.58 0.22
C TYR A 101 1.02 3.26 -0.15
N ARG A 102 1.75 2.36 -0.83
CA ARG A 102 1.24 1.04 -1.23
C ARG A 102 0.80 0.23 -0.01
N ILE A 103 1.60 0.18 1.05
CA ILE A 103 1.25 -0.54 2.28
C ILE A 103 -0.06 -0.01 2.86
N THR A 104 -0.16 1.32 2.99
CA THR A 104 -1.34 1.98 3.56
C THR A 104 -2.59 1.66 2.73
N GLU A 105 -2.51 1.83 1.41
CA GLU A 105 -3.66 1.60 0.52
C GLU A 105 -4.11 0.13 0.48
N TYR A 106 -3.17 -0.82 0.56
CA TYR A 106 -3.54 -2.23 0.66
C TYR A 106 -4.25 -2.53 1.99
N ILE A 107 -3.77 -1.97 3.11
CA ILE A 107 -4.41 -2.16 4.42
C ILE A 107 -5.83 -1.59 4.44
N LYS A 108 -6.10 -0.51 3.69
CA LYS A 108 -7.47 0.02 3.52
C LYS A 108 -8.44 -0.94 2.84
N PHE A 109 -7.97 -2.02 2.21
CA PHE A 109 -8.85 -3.09 1.71
C PHE A 109 -9.31 -4.05 2.80
N LEU A 110 -8.71 -4.02 4.00
CA LEU A 110 -9.25 -4.78 5.12
C LEU A 110 -10.66 -4.30 5.45
N VAL A 111 -11.55 -5.24 5.78
CA VAL A 111 -12.89 -4.93 6.27
C VAL A 111 -12.79 -4.82 7.79
N PRO A 112 -12.91 -3.61 8.37
CA PRO A 112 -12.80 -3.43 9.81
C PRO A 112 -14.02 -4.04 10.52
N GLU A 113 -13.80 -4.56 11.74
CA GLU A 113 -14.91 -4.98 12.61
C GLU A 113 -15.61 -3.78 13.27
N THR A 114 -14.86 -2.69 13.49
CA THR A 114 -15.34 -1.44 14.06
C THR A 114 -14.67 -0.24 13.38
N GLY A 115 -15.39 0.86 13.20
CA GLY A 115 -14.85 2.09 12.60
C GLY A 115 -14.65 2.03 11.09
N SER A 116 -13.78 2.90 10.58
CA SER A 116 -13.41 3.03 9.16
C SER A 116 -11.89 3.12 9.02
N LEU A 117 -11.37 2.64 7.90
CA LEU A 117 -9.94 2.75 7.53
C LEU A 117 -9.68 3.82 6.46
N GLU A 118 -10.70 4.59 6.04
CA GLU A 118 -10.58 5.55 4.94
C GLU A 118 -9.48 6.59 5.17
N ASP A 119 -9.39 7.12 6.41
CA ASP A 119 -8.42 8.14 6.82
C ASP A 119 -7.11 7.56 7.38
N LEU A 120 -6.89 6.24 7.25
CA LEU A 120 -5.70 5.57 7.77
C LEU A 120 -4.42 6.17 7.17
N THR A 121 -3.46 6.51 8.02
CA THR A 121 -2.14 7.01 7.63
C THR A 121 -1.07 5.93 7.76
N TYR A 122 0.08 6.13 7.11
CA TYR A 122 1.21 5.20 7.28
C TYR A 122 1.73 5.17 8.73
N ALA A 123 1.68 6.30 9.44
CA ALA A 123 2.12 6.38 10.83
C ALA A 123 1.29 5.46 11.75
N ASP A 124 -0.01 5.37 11.51
CA ASP A 124 -0.90 4.45 12.24
C ASP A 124 -0.51 2.99 12.01
N VAL A 125 -0.17 2.65 10.77
CA VAL A 125 0.29 1.30 10.38
C VAL A 125 1.65 0.97 11.01
N GLU A 126 2.57 1.93 11.01
CA GLU A 126 3.93 1.75 11.54
C GLU A 126 3.96 1.56 13.06
N ILE A 127 3.08 2.26 13.78
CA ILE A 127 2.94 2.10 15.24
C ILE A 127 2.45 0.69 15.59
N GLU A 128 1.55 0.13 14.79
CA GLU A 128 0.93 -1.17 15.07
C GLU A 128 1.78 -2.35 14.58
N PHE A 129 2.32 -2.28 13.36
CA PHE A 129 2.95 -3.42 12.70
C PHE A 129 4.41 -3.16 12.36
N PRO A 130 5.35 -4.04 12.76
CA PRO A 130 6.71 -4.04 12.23
C PRO A 130 6.70 -4.21 10.70
N LEU A 131 7.68 -3.62 10.00
CA LEU A 131 7.75 -3.64 8.53
C LEU A 131 7.61 -5.05 7.92
N ALA A 132 8.20 -6.07 8.55
CA ALA A 132 8.05 -7.46 8.08
C ALA A 132 6.57 -7.90 8.03
N ILE A 133 5.79 -7.54 9.05
CA ILE A 133 4.35 -7.85 9.11
C ILE A 133 3.57 -7.00 8.10
N GLN A 134 3.93 -5.73 7.92
CA GLN A 134 3.32 -4.87 6.89
C GLN A 134 3.46 -5.51 5.50
N LEU A 135 4.66 -6.00 5.16
CA LEU A 135 4.91 -6.65 3.87
C LEU A 135 4.13 -7.96 3.72
N THR A 136 4.07 -8.78 4.77
CA THR A 136 3.25 -10.01 4.78
C THR A 136 1.77 -9.71 4.60
N LEU A 137 1.23 -8.65 5.23
CA LEU A 137 -0.15 -8.24 5.06
C LEU A 137 -0.44 -7.83 3.61
N VAL A 138 0.43 -7.02 3.00
CA VAL A 138 0.29 -6.64 1.58
C VAL A 138 0.28 -7.87 0.68
N GLU A 139 1.19 -8.82 0.90
CA GLU A 139 1.26 -10.07 0.15
C GLU A 139 -0.04 -10.89 0.29
N LYS A 140 -0.51 -11.12 1.52
CA LYS A 140 -1.74 -11.88 1.79
C LYS A 140 -2.99 -11.22 1.24
N ILE A 141 -3.08 -9.90 1.34
CA ILE A 141 -4.17 -9.13 0.72
C ILE A 141 -4.13 -9.32 -0.80
N ASN A 142 -2.95 -9.19 -1.42
CA ASN A 142 -2.78 -9.35 -2.86
C ASN A 142 -3.19 -10.76 -3.34
N GLU A 143 -2.75 -11.81 -2.64
CA GLU A 143 -3.08 -13.21 -2.95
C GLU A 143 -4.58 -13.45 -3.04
N VAL A 144 -5.36 -12.87 -2.12
CA VAL A 144 -6.81 -13.14 -2.03
C VAL A 144 -7.65 -12.25 -2.93
N ILE A 145 -7.19 -11.05 -3.29
CA ILE A 145 -7.92 -10.15 -4.21
C ILE A 145 -7.59 -10.38 -5.67
N ALA A 146 -6.41 -10.93 -5.96
CA ALA A 146 -5.97 -11.33 -7.29
C ALA A 146 -5.59 -12.81 -7.29
N PRO A 147 -6.54 -13.73 -7.08
CA PRO A 147 -6.26 -15.15 -7.23
C PRO A 147 -5.71 -15.34 -8.64
N ASP A 148 -4.45 -15.76 -8.69
CA ASP A 148 -3.58 -15.82 -9.85
C ASP A 148 -4.36 -16.00 -11.18
N TYR A 149 -4.05 -15.16 -12.17
CA TYR A 149 -4.33 -15.40 -13.60
C TYR A 149 -3.88 -16.81 -14.09
N LYS A 150 -3.15 -17.58 -13.27
CA LYS A 150 -2.76 -18.97 -13.51
C LYS A 150 -3.96 -19.92 -13.63
N GLU A 151 -5.10 -19.69 -12.96
CA GLU A 151 -6.29 -20.51 -13.20
C GLU A 151 -6.91 -20.28 -14.59
N ILE A 152 -6.68 -19.11 -15.20
CA ILE A 152 -7.26 -18.72 -16.49
C ILE A 152 -6.48 -19.31 -17.68
N ARG A 153 -5.22 -19.72 -17.50
CA ARG A 153 -4.42 -20.39 -18.55
C ARG A 153 -4.44 -21.93 -18.46
N SER A 154 -5.08 -22.51 -17.44
CA SER A 154 -5.19 -23.96 -17.28
C SER A 154 -6.60 -24.53 -17.51
N LYS A 155 -7.44 -23.82 -18.28
CA LYS A 155 -8.66 -24.37 -18.87
C LYS A 155 -8.70 -24.16 -20.37
#